data_AF-A0A9P5DS24-F1
#
_entry.id   AF-A0A9P5DS24-F1
#
_cell.length_a   1.000
_cell.length_b   1.000
_cell.length_c   1.000
_cell.angle_alpha   90.00
_cell.angle_beta   90.00
_cell.angle_gamma   90.00
#
_symmetry.space_group_name_H-M   'P 1'
#
loop_
_entity.id
_entity.type
_entity.pdbx_description
1 polymer ?
#
loop_
_entity_poly.entity_id
_entity_poly.type
_entity_poly.pdbx_seq_one_letter_code
_entity_poly.pdbx_strand_id
1 'polypeptide(L)'
;MRSKSCLLRFNTYTKEIEEMNAADAALDAALIRLRATPPPQPAPEPLPLLYLQAEAIYLQYQHDRNEWYKTLPQGVTGTDERYRRATGLPLVYEEAEYNKARGRREMGMYCIEKGRRRHWTKEEMNAWIDREKEEEQRDKQKAVEDWARDQYDPDHRVSLQRRWGEIERDLQNQ
;
A
#
# COMPACT_ATOMS: atom_id res chain seq x y z
N MET A 1 27.40 -66.64 2.82
CA MET A 1 27.90 -65.40 2.19
C MET A 1 26.71 -64.53 1.83
N ARG A 2 26.38 -63.50 2.63
CA ARG A 2 25.35 -62.50 2.27
C ARG A 2 26.07 -61.18 1.98
N SER A 3 25.93 -60.72 0.75
CA SER A 3 26.69 -59.61 0.15
C SER A 3 26.46 -58.29 0.90
N LYS A 4 27.53 -57.66 1.36
CA LYS A 4 27.53 -56.31 1.96
C LYS A 4 27.30 -55.18 0.94
N SER A 5 27.15 -55.51 -0.34
CA SER A 5 27.03 -54.55 -1.45
C SER A 5 25.64 -53.91 -1.60
N CYS A 6 24.59 -54.48 -0.99
CA CYS A 6 23.23 -53.96 -1.16
C CYS A 6 22.83 -52.88 -0.15
N LEU A 7 23.47 -52.81 1.02
CA LEU A 7 23.08 -51.87 2.09
C LEU A 7 23.63 -50.44 1.89
N LEU A 8 24.70 -50.27 1.11
CA LEU A 8 25.28 -48.94 0.85
C LEU A 8 24.51 -48.13 -0.20
N ARG A 9 23.79 -48.79 -1.14
CA ARG A 9 22.98 -48.10 -2.17
C ARG A 9 21.59 -47.68 -1.66
N PHE A 10 21.03 -48.40 -0.70
CA PHE A 10 19.75 -48.02 -0.08
C PHE A 10 19.90 -46.78 0.81
N ASN A 11 21.06 -46.60 1.45
CA ASN A 11 21.27 -45.53 2.44
C ASN A 11 21.67 -44.18 1.81
N THR A 12 22.14 -44.17 0.56
CA THR A 12 22.37 -42.93 -0.19
C THR A 12 21.08 -42.39 -0.81
N TYR A 13 20.22 -43.29 -1.29
CA TYR A 13 18.92 -42.94 -1.87
C TYR A 13 17.96 -42.31 -0.86
N THR A 14 18.00 -42.74 0.40
CA THR A 14 17.19 -42.14 1.47
C THR A 14 17.68 -40.75 1.86
N LYS A 15 19.00 -40.50 1.85
CA LYS A 15 19.58 -39.18 2.12
C LYS A 15 19.23 -38.15 1.04
N GLU A 16 19.28 -38.54 -0.22
CA GLU A 16 18.92 -37.67 -1.35
C GLU A 16 17.43 -37.30 -1.33
N ILE A 17 16.55 -38.24 -0.94
CA ILE A 17 15.12 -37.98 -0.76
C ILE A 17 14.84 -37.05 0.43
N GLU A 18 15.55 -37.21 1.56
CA GLU A 18 15.43 -36.32 2.71
C GLU A 18 15.89 -34.88 2.39
N GLU A 19 16.97 -34.72 1.61
CA GLU A 19 17.47 -33.41 1.18
C GLU A 19 16.53 -32.74 0.15
N MET A 20 15.96 -33.50 -0.78
CA MET A 20 14.91 -32.98 -1.69
C MET A 20 13.65 -32.55 -0.93
N ASN A 21 13.17 -33.36 0.03
CA ASN A 21 12.03 -32.99 0.86
C ASN A 21 12.31 -31.79 1.77
N ALA A 22 13.56 -31.60 2.23
CA ALA A 22 13.96 -30.42 2.98
C ALA A 22 14.01 -29.15 2.10
N ALA A 23 14.43 -29.27 0.84
CA ALA A 23 14.41 -28.18 -0.13
C ALA A 23 12.97 -27.80 -0.52
N ASP A 24 12.08 -28.78 -0.71
CA ASP A 24 10.66 -28.54 -0.97
C ASP A 24 9.96 -27.92 0.25
N ALA A 25 10.28 -28.37 1.47
CA ALA A 25 9.79 -27.74 2.70
C ALA A 25 10.31 -26.31 2.89
N ALA A 26 11.54 -26.02 2.47
CA ALA A 26 12.09 -24.67 2.48
C ALA A 26 11.46 -23.77 1.42
N LEU A 27 11.14 -24.32 0.24
CA LEU A 27 10.42 -23.63 -0.83
C LEU A 27 8.97 -23.35 -0.41
N ASP A 28 8.29 -24.31 0.22
CA ASP A 28 6.96 -24.13 0.81
C ASP A 28 6.99 -23.13 1.98
N ALA A 29 7.99 -23.18 2.85
CA ALA A 29 8.16 -22.18 3.92
C ALA A 29 8.44 -20.78 3.36
N ALA A 30 9.21 -20.67 2.27
CA ALA A 30 9.45 -19.41 1.57
C ALA A 30 8.19 -18.91 0.85
N LEU A 31 7.40 -19.79 0.23
CA LEU A 31 6.09 -19.50 -0.37
C LEU A 31 5.05 -19.10 0.66
N ILE A 32 5.05 -19.71 1.85
CA ILE A 32 4.20 -19.32 2.99
C ILE A 32 4.62 -17.94 3.51
N ARG A 33 5.92 -17.66 3.61
CA ARG A 33 6.43 -16.32 3.99
C ARG A 33 6.14 -15.25 2.92
N LEU A 34 6.13 -15.62 1.64
CA LEU A 34 5.74 -14.72 0.53
C LEU A 34 4.22 -14.48 0.49
N ARG A 35 3.41 -15.51 0.83
CA ARG A 35 1.94 -15.44 0.90
C ARG A 35 1.42 -14.81 2.19
N ALA A 36 2.24 -14.71 3.23
CA ALA A 36 1.92 -14.04 4.48
C ALA A 36 2.12 -12.52 4.41
N THR A 37 1.97 -11.90 3.23
CA THR A 37 1.42 -10.55 3.24
C THR A 37 0.03 -10.67 3.86
N PRO A 38 -0.27 -10.03 4.99
CA PRO A 38 -1.65 -9.93 5.41
C PRO A 38 -2.43 -9.44 4.19
N PRO A 39 -3.59 -10.05 3.86
CA PRO A 39 -4.44 -9.49 2.81
C PRO A 39 -4.56 -7.99 3.12
N PRO A 40 -4.50 -7.09 2.12
CA PRO A 40 -4.78 -5.69 2.38
C PRO A 40 -6.09 -5.68 3.13
N GLN A 41 -6.03 -5.34 4.42
CA GLN A 41 -7.24 -5.26 5.21
C GLN A 41 -8.11 -4.28 4.42
N PRO A 42 -9.37 -4.63 4.09
CA PRO A 42 -10.25 -3.62 3.53
C PRO A 42 -10.17 -2.45 4.52
N ALA A 43 -9.68 -1.31 4.02
CA ALA A 43 -9.59 -0.11 4.84
C ALA A 43 -10.95 0.04 5.52
N PRO A 44 -11.00 0.26 6.84
CA PRO A 44 -12.26 0.34 7.57
C PRO A 44 -13.19 1.28 6.80
N GLU A 45 -14.38 0.78 6.42
CA GLU A 45 -15.34 1.58 5.65
C GLU A 45 -15.51 2.94 6.34
N PRO A 46 -15.38 4.06 5.61
CA PRO A 46 -15.29 5.34 6.23
C PRO A 46 -16.61 5.70 6.91
N LEU A 47 -16.58 5.81 8.26
CA LEU A 47 -17.68 6.35 9.04
C LEU A 47 -18.00 7.77 8.53
N PRO A 48 -19.20 8.07 8.00
CA PRO A 48 -19.31 9.00 6.87
C PRO A 48 -19.13 10.50 7.18
N LEU A 49 -18.82 10.91 8.42
CA LEU A 49 -18.75 12.34 8.79
C LEU A 49 -17.61 12.74 9.75
N LEU A 50 -16.94 11.79 10.43
CA LEU A 50 -15.73 12.11 11.22
C LEU A 50 -14.46 12.18 10.35
N TYR A 51 -14.49 11.59 9.15
CA TYR A 51 -13.34 11.40 8.26
C TYR A 51 -12.73 12.68 7.68
N LEU A 52 -13.41 13.82 7.78
CA LEU A 52 -12.91 15.10 7.26
C LEU A 52 -12.20 15.96 8.30
N GLN A 53 -12.17 15.53 9.56
CA GLN A 53 -11.43 16.25 10.60
C GLN A 53 -10.03 15.69 10.71
N ALA A 54 -9.01 16.55 10.61
CA ALA A 54 -7.61 16.14 10.71
C ALA A 54 -7.29 15.36 12.02
N GLU A 55 -8.06 15.61 13.08
CA GLU A 55 -7.98 14.87 14.35
C GLU A 55 -8.36 13.39 14.19
N ALA A 56 -9.39 13.09 13.40
CA ALA A 56 -9.82 11.71 13.15
C ALA A 56 -8.78 10.94 12.33
N ILE A 57 -8.15 11.59 11.34
CA ILE A 57 -7.06 10.99 10.55
C ILE A 57 -5.89 10.61 11.46
N TYR A 58 -5.51 11.51 12.38
CA TYR A 58 -4.44 11.22 13.32
C TYR A 58 -4.79 10.09 14.31
N LEU A 59 -6.04 10.01 14.79
CA LEU A 59 -6.48 8.91 15.64
C LEU A 59 -6.41 7.56 14.92
N GLN A 60 -6.79 7.50 13.65
CA GLN A 60 -6.64 6.30 12.83
C GLN A 60 -5.16 5.92 12.66
N TYR A 61 -4.30 6.90 12.36
CA TYR A 61 -2.86 6.68 12.29
C TYR A 61 -2.28 6.10 13.59
N GLN A 62 -2.68 6.64 14.75
CA GLN A 62 -2.28 6.11 16.04
C GLN A 62 -2.77 4.68 16.26
N HIS A 63 -4.01 4.38 15.86
CA HIS A 63 -4.57 3.04 15.95
C HIS A 63 -3.73 2.04 15.14
N ASP A 64 -3.49 2.33 13.87
CA ASP A 64 -2.76 1.43 12.96
C ASP A 64 -1.30 1.23 13.41
N ARG A 65 -0.66 2.31 13.88
CA ARG A 65 0.67 2.25 14.47
C ARG A 65 0.70 1.40 15.73
N ASN A 66 -0.30 1.52 16.61
CA ASN A 66 -0.38 0.74 17.84
C ASN A 66 -0.66 -0.74 17.55
N GLU A 67 -1.48 -1.05 16.53
CA GLU A 67 -1.64 -2.42 16.04
C GLU A 67 -0.31 -2.98 15.53
N TRP A 68 0.44 -2.19 14.74
CA TRP A 68 1.78 -2.58 14.32
C TRP A 68 2.74 -2.81 15.51
N TYR A 69 2.70 -1.96 16.54
CA TYR A 69 3.51 -2.16 17.76
C TYR A 69 3.23 -3.49 18.46
N LYS A 70 1.98 -3.97 18.47
CA LYS A 70 1.62 -5.27 19.05
C LYS A 70 2.25 -6.46 18.32
N THR A 71 2.64 -6.28 17.05
CA THR A 71 3.31 -7.32 16.26
C THR A 71 4.81 -7.42 16.53
N LEU A 72 5.38 -6.46 17.27
CA LEU A 72 6.82 -6.41 17.53
C LEU A 72 7.25 -7.48 18.53
N PRO A 73 8.46 -8.05 18.39
CA PRO A 73 9.01 -8.97 19.38
C PRO A 73 9.11 -8.35 20.77
N GLN A 74 9.00 -9.20 21.80
CA GLN A 74 9.09 -8.76 23.18
C GLN A 74 10.46 -8.10 23.46
N GLY A 75 10.45 -6.92 24.08
CA GLY A 75 11.65 -6.13 24.35
C GLY A 75 12.01 -5.13 23.25
N VAL A 76 11.29 -5.12 22.12
CA VAL A 76 11.46 -4.11 21.06
C VAL A 76 10.49 -2.96 21.29
N THR A 77 11.01 -1.75 21.51
CA THR A 77 10.18 -0.54 21.58
C THR A 77 9.78 -0.07 20.19
N GLY A 78 8.47 0.09 20.00
CA GLY A 78 7.89 0.73 18.82
C GLY A 78 8.11 2.24 18.87
N THR A 79 8.60 2.81 17.76
CA THR A 79 8.68 4.26 17.56
C THR A 79 8.02 4.64 16.24
N ASP A 80 7.59 5.89 16.14
CA ASP A 80 6.96 6.42 14.93
C ASP A 80 7.85 6.24 13.70
N GLU A 81 9.14 6.57 13.83
CA GLU A 81 10.11 6.39 12.74
C GLU A 81 10.21 4.94 12.27
N ARG A 82 10.13 3.97 13.18
CA ARG A 82 10.20 2.54 12.81
C ARG A 82 8.92 2.10 12.13
N TYR A 83 7.77 2.55 12.61
CA TYR A 83 6.48 2.31 11.96
C TYR A 83 6.50 2.83 10.53
N ARG A 84 6.89 4.10 10.34
CA ARG A 84 6.96 4.73 9.01
C ARG A 84 7.92 4.01 8.07
N ARG A 85 9.11 3.60 8.55
CA ARG A 85 10.03 2.78 7.75
C ARG A 85 9.43 1.42 7.37
N ALA A 86 8.71 0.77 8.30
CA ALA A 86 8.11 -0.52 8.06
C ALA A 86 6.95 -0.47 7.04
N THR A 87 6.18 0.63 7.04
CA THR A 87 5.07 0.85 6.11
C THR A 87 5.47 1.56 4.82
N GLY A 88 6.76 1.91 4.66
CA GLY A 88 7.26 2.61 3.49
C GLY A 88 6.87 4.09 3.41
N LEU A 89 6.45 4.69 4.53
CA LEU A 89 6.10 6.10 4.60
C LEU A 89 7.35 6.99 4.75
N PRO A 90 7.36 8.20 4.14
CA PRO A 90 8.45 9.15 4.31
C PRO A 90 8.63 9.55 5.79
N LEU A 91 9.85 9.57 6.29
CA LEU A 91 10.12 9.99 7.68
C LEU A 91 9.84 11.48 7.90
N VAL A 92 10.13 12.28 6.88
CA VAL A 92 10.01 13.75 6.90
C VAL A 92 9.47 14.18 5.54
N TYR A 93 8.64 15.20 5.54
CA TYR A 93 8.16 15.88 4.34
C TYR A 93 8.88 17.20 4.12
N GLU A 94 8.79 17.71 2.89
CA GLU A 94 9.31 19.04 2.58
C GLU A 94 8.49 20.12 3.30
N GLU A 95 9.12 21.24 3.67
CA GLU A 95 8.46 22.33 4.39
C GLU A 95 7.25 22.89 3.61
N ALA A 96 7.31 22.84 2.28
CA ALA A 96 6.20 23.22 1.41
C ALA A 96 4.95 22.35 1.64
N GLU A 97 5.11 21.05 1.88
CA GLU A 97 4.01 20.12 2.13
C GLU A 97 3.38 20.37 3.50
N TYR A 98 4.21 20.64 4.52
CA TYR A 98 3.72 21.05 5.83
C TYR A 98 2.92 22.37 5.77
N ASN A 99 3.40 23.35 5.00
CA ASN A 99 2.68 24.61 4.83
C ASN A 99 1.37 24.45 4.05
N LYS A 100 1.36 23.61 3.02
CA LYS A 100 0.15 23.25 2.27
C LYS A 100 -0.89 22.59 3.18
N ALA A 101 -0.46 21.65 4.03
CA ALA A 101 -1.32 20.97 4.98
C ALA A 101 -2.00 21.96 5.95
N ARG A 102 -1.23 22.87 6.54
CA ARG A 102 -1.77 23.92 7.45
C ARG A 102 -2.71 24.90 6.75
N GLY A 103 -2.50 25.16 5.47
CA GLY A 103 -3.32 26.06 4.66
C GLY A 103 -4.67 25.46 4.23
N ARG A 104 -4.86 24.14 4.37
CA ARG A 104 -6.12 23.46 4.01
C ARG A 104 -7.20 23.71 5.04
N ARG A 105 -8.46 23.76 4.59
CA ARG A 105 -9.62 24.07 5.45
C ARG A 105 -9.87 22.99 6.49
N GLU A 106 -9.57 21.74 6.14
CA GLU A 106 -9.83 20.53 6.90
C GLU A 106 -8.86 20.35 8.09
N MET A 107 -7.63 20.86 7.95
CA MET A 107 -6.61 20.83 9.01
C MET A 107 -6.47 22.18 9.71
N GLY A 108 -6.41 23.27 8.94
CA GLY A 108 -6.21 24.61 9.47
C GLY A 108 -4.87 24.82 10.17
N MET A 109 -4.64 26.03 10.68
CA MET A 109 -3.38 26.42 11.30
C MET A 109 -3.17 25.85 12.71
N TYR A 110 -4.26 25.48 13.39
CA TYR A 110 -4.28 25.05 14.79
C TYR A 110 -5.28 23.92 14.98
N CYS A 111 -5.01 23.02 15.92
CA CYS A 111 -5.99 22.05 16.41
C CYS A 111 -6.56 22.48 17.77
N ILE A 112 -7.69 21.89 18.15
CA ILE A 112 -8.37 22.20 19.41
C ILE A 112 -8.23 20.99 20.34
N GLU A 113 -7.34 21.09 21.33
CA GLU A 113 -7.22 20.07 22.35
C GLU A 113 -7.75 20.60 23.69
N LYS A 114 -8.72 19.89 24.27
CA LYS A 114 -9.33 20.25 25.58
C LYS A 114 -9.79 21.72 25.63
N GLY A 115 -10.35 22.21 24.52
CA GLY A 115 -10.83 23.58 24.37
C GLY A 115 -9.74 24.64 24.18
N ARG A 116 -8.46 24.25 24.09
CA ARG A 116 -7.33 25.17 23.83
C ARG A 116 -6.81 24.96 22.41
N ARG A 117 -6.50 26.07 21.74
CA ARG A 117 -5.81 26.04 20.44
C ARG A 117 -4.34 25.72 20.65
N ARG A 118 -3.82 24.74 19.92
CA ARG A 118 -2.39 24.45 19.84
C ARG A 118 -1.95 24.27 18.39
N HIS A 119 -0.66 24.38 18.15
CA HIS A 119 -0.09 24.03 16.85
C HIS A 119 -0.13 22.53 16.63
N TRP A 120 -0.31 22.14 15.37
CA TRP A 120 -0.13 20.78 14.92
C TRP A 120 1.32 20.33 15.09
N THR A 121 1.48 19.12 15.62
CA THR A 121 2.78 18.44 15.68
C THR A 121 3.18 17.93 14.30
N LYS A 122 4.46 17.64 14.10
CA LYS A 122 4.93 17.06 12.83
C LYS A 122 4.32 15.70 12.54
N GLU A 123 4.13 14.87 13.57
CA GLU A 123 3.50 13.57 13.45
C GLU A 123 2.05 13.67 12.95
N GLU A 124 1.27 14.60 13.51
CA GLU A 124 -0.10 14.87 13.06
C GLU A 124 -0.15 15.37 11.62
N MET A 125 0.75 16.29 11.26
CA MET A 125 0.87 16.75 9.87
C MET A 125 1.31 15.63 8.94
N ASN A 126 2.22 14.75 9.36
CA ASN A 126 2.63 13.60 8.57
C ASN A 126 1.44 12.68 8.28
N ALA A 127 0.65 12.32 9.30
CA ALA A 127 -0.53 11.46 9.14
C ALA A 127 -1.55 12.06 8.17
N TRP A 128 -1.75 13.37 8.22
CA TRP A 128 -2.63 14.07 7.29
C TRP A 128 -2.08 14.05 5.85
N ILE A 129 -0.79 14.33 5.66
CA ILE A 129 -0.14 14.30 4.33
C ILE A 129 -0.14 12.87 3.76
N ASP A 130 0.12 11.86 4.60
CA ASP A 130 0.06 10.44 4.20
C ASP A 130 -1.29 10.14 3.58
N ARG A 131 -2.37 10.57 4.26
CA ARG A 131 -3.74 10.33 3.80
C ARG A 131 -4.07 11.07 2.50
N GLU A 132 -3.67 12.33 2.37
CA GLU A 132 -3.85 13.11 1.14
C GLU A 132 -3.14 12.43 -0.05
N LYS A 133 -1.91 11.96 0.16
CA LYS A 133 -1.16 11.26 -0.88
C LYS A 133 -1.77 9.90 -1.22
N GLU A 134 -2.25 9.18 -0.23
CA GLU A 134 -2.94 7.90 -0.46
C GLU A 134 -4.21 8.09 -1.31
N GLU A 135 -5.00 9.14 -1.02
CA GLU A 135 -6.15 9.55 -1.83
C GLU A 135 -5.74 9.89 -3.26
N GLU A 136 -4.71 10.73 -3.43
CA GLU A 136 -4.19 11.09 -4.74
C GLU A 136 -3.73 9.87 -5.54
N GLN A 137 -3.09 8.88 -4.89
CA GLN A 137 -2.69 7.64 -5.54
C GLN A 137 -3.88 6.78 -5.94
N ARG A 138 -4.93 6.69 -5.10
CA ARG A 138 -6.17 5.99 -5.48
C ARG A 138 -6.84 6.64 -6.68
N ASP A 139 -6.89 7.97 -6.72
CA ASP A 139 -7.45 8.71 -7.85
C ASP A 139 -6.63 8.50 -9.12
N LYS A 140 -5.29 8.50 -9.02
CA LYS A 140 -4.40 8.18 -10.15
C LYS A 140 -4.60 6.75 -10.65
N GLN A 141 -4.71 5.77 -9.75
CA GLN A 141 -4.95 4.38 -10.14
C GLN A 141 -6.30 4.23 -10.84
N LYS A 142 -7.35 4.83 -10.29
CA LYS A 142 -8.67 4.85 -10.92
C LYS A 142 -8.63 5.53 -12.30
N ALA A 143 -7.93 6.65 -12.42
CA ALA A 143 -7.77 7.33 -13.71
C ALA A 143 -7.03 6.47 -14.73
N VAL A 144 -6.04 5.68 -14.31
CA VAL A 144 -5.35 4.71 -15.19
C VAL A 144 -6.29 3.57 -15.59
N GLU A 145 -7.08 3.04 -14.67
CA GLU A 145 -8.07 2.00 -14.96
C GLU A 145 -9.17 2.49 -15.91
N ASP A 146 -9.69 3.70 -15.67
CA ASP A 146 -10.69 4.36 -16.53
C ASP A 146 -10.09 4.64 -17.91
N TRP A 147 -8.85 5.16 -17.98
CA TRP A 147 -8.15 5.35 -19.25
C TRP A 147 -7.91 4.03 -20.00
N ALA A 148 -7.52 2.96 -19.29
CA ALA A 148 -7.32 1.65 -19.89
C ALA A 148 -8.64 1.06 -20.42
N ARG A 149 -9.76 1.29 -19.70
CA ARG A 149 -11.10 0.91 -20.12
C ARG A 149 -11.51 1.65 -21.40
N ASP A 150 -11.33 2.97 -21.45
CA ASP A 150 -11.66 3.79 -22.62
C ASP A 150 -10.80 3.45 -23.84
N GLN A 151 -9.53 3.03 -23.62
CA GLN A 151 -8.65 2.61 -24.70
C GLN A 151 -9.07 1.27 -25.33
N TYR A 152 -9.71 0.39 -24.55
CA TYR A 152 -10.18 -0.92 -24.99
C TYR A 152 -11.68 -0.96 -25.34
N ASP A 153 -12.41 0.15 -25.18
CA ASP A 153 -13.79 0.26 -25.62
C ASP A 153 -13.86 0.19 -27.17
N PRO A 154 -14.44 -0.89 -27.73
CA PRO A 154 -14.57 -1.04 -29.18
C PRO A 154 -15.39 0.09 -29.81
N ASP A 155 -16.40 0.60 -29.10
CA ASP A 155 -17.26 1.69 -29.57
C ASP A 155 -16.52 3.04 -29.56
N HIS A 156 -15.61 3.24 -28.60
CA HIS A 156 -14.74 4.43 -28.57
C HIS A 156 -13.74 4.43 -29.75
N ARG A 157 -13.15 3.28 -30.09
CA ARG A 157 -12.25 3.18 -31.26
C ARG A 157 -12.97 3.39 -32.59
N VAL A 158 -14.17 2.83 -32.75
CA VAL A 158 -15.00 2.98 -33.95
C VAL A 158 -15.52 4.41 -34.08
N SER A 159 -15.91 5.05 -32.96
CA SER A 159 -16.37 6.45 -32.97
C SER A 159 -15.23 7.43 -33.28
N LEU A 160 -14.01 7.20 -32.78
CA LEU A 160 -12.84 7.99 -33.17
C LEU A 160 -12.52 7.83 -34.67
N GLN A 161 -12.50 6.60 -35.21
CA GLN A 161 -12.29 6.39 -36.64
C GLN A 161 -13.36 7.07 -37.51
N ARG A 162 -14.62 7.02 -37.07
CA ARG A 162 -15.73 7.70 -37.76
C ARG A 162 -15.55 9.22 -37.73
N ARG A 163 -15.18 9.79 -36.57
CA ARG A 163 -14.94 11.22 -36.40
C ARG A 163 -13.73 11.71 -37.21
N TRP A 164 -12.66 10.94 -37.28
CA TRP A 164 -11.50 11.24 -38.13
C TRP A 164 -11.85 11.18 -39.62
N GLY A 165 -12.64 10.19 -40.05
CA GLY A 165 -13.11 10.11 -41.42
C GLY A 165 -14.09 11.23 -41.82
N GLU A 166 -14.82 11.82 -40.87
CA GLU A 166 -15.60 13.04 -41.10
C GLU A 166 -14.70 14.25 -41.31
N ILE A 167 -13.68 14.44 -40.47
CA ILE A 167 -12.70 15.53 -40.58
C ILE A 167 -11.92 15.45 -41.91
N GLU A 168 -11.48 14.26 -42.33
CA GLU A 168 -10.78 14.08 -43.60
C GLU A 168 -11.66 14.40 -44.82
N ARG A 169 -12.94 14.02 -44.77
CA ARG A 169 -13.90 14.34 -45.83
C ARG A 169 -14.21 15.84 -45.90
N ASP A 170 -14.33 16.51 -44.76
CA ASP A 170 -14.53 17.95 -44.71
C ASP A 170 -13.32 18.72 -45.25
N LEU A 171 -12.10 18.23 -45.02
CA LEU A 171 -10.87 18.77 -45.59
C LEU A 171 -10.76 18.56 -47.10
N GLN A 172 -11.28 17.46 -47.64
CA GLN A 172 -11.28 17.18 -49.09
C GLN A 172 -12.37 17.94 -49.86
N ASN A 173 -13.41 18.41 -49.18
CA ASN A 173 -14.53 19.14 -49.77
C ASN A 173 -14.41 20.67 -49.62
N GLN A 174 -13.26 21.19 -49.16
CA GLN A 174 -12.87 22.61 -49.21
C GLN A 174 -11.94 22.87 -50.40
#